data_AF-A0A9Q0MH21-F1
#
_entry.id   AF-A0A9Q0MH21-F1
#
_cell.length_a   1.000
_cell.length_b   1.000
_cell.length_c   1.000
_cell.angle_alpha   90.00
_cell.angle_beta   90.00
_cell.angle_gamma   90.00
#
_symmetry.space_group_name_H-M   'P 1'
#
loop_
_entity.id
_entity.type
_entity.pdbx_description
1 polymer ?
#
loop_
_entity_poly.entity_id
_entity_poly.type
_entity_poly.pdbx_seq_one_letter_code
_entity_poly.pdbx_strand_id
1 'polypeptide(L)'
;MIILSKRVAMFCSLLSAWGILMLTIMGILLYSHAVTFAEDLNLHEIESNSIREFLPDAFQRYESAAHNCWIAACLYIATLAFSMHQYVTNRRIQYGL
;
A
#
# COMPACT_ATOMS: atom_id res chain seq x y z
N MET A 1 -27.56 6.41 7.60
CA MET A 1 -26.48 5.92 8.48
C MET A 1 -25.20 6.68 8.14
N ILE A 2 -25.05 7.88 8.72
CA ILE A 2 -23.90 8.77 8.53
C ILE A 2 -23.01 8.56 9.77
N ILE A 3 -22.21 7.50 9.80
CA ILE A 3 -21.58 7.03 11.05
C ILE A 3 -20.28 7.77 11.40
N LEU A 4 -19.60 8.44 10.47
CA LEU A 4 -18.28 9.00 10.76
C LEU A 4 -18.31 10.51 11.00
N SER A 5 -18.24 10.88 12.28
CA SER A 5 -18.05 12.26 12.77
C SER A 5 -16.96 12.98 11.97
N LYS A 6 -17.18 14.25 11.58
CA LYS A 6 -16.26 15.06 10.74
C LYS A 6 -14.77 14.96 11.14
N ARG A 7 -14.49 14.80 12.44
CA ARG A 7 -13.14 14.63 12.99
C ARG A 7 -12.49 13.31 12.56
N VAL A 8 -13.21 12.20 12.62
CA VAL A 8 -12.67 10.87 12.28
C VAL A 8 -12.48 10.74 10.76
N ALA A 9 -13.32 11.39 9.95
CA ALA A 9 -13.12 11.45 8.50
C ALA A 9 -11.83 12.18 8.10
N MET A 10 -11.47 13.27 8.79
CA MET A 10 -10.22 14.00 8.56
C MET A 10 -8.98 13.14 8.90
N PHE A 11 -8.99 12.50 10.08
CA PHE A 11 -7.90 11.59 10.47
C PHE A 11 -7.78 10.39 9.54
N CYS A 12 -8.91 9.79 9.13
CA CYS A 12 -8.92 8.66 8.20
C CYS A 12 -8.37 9.06 6.81
N SER A 13 -8.71 10.25 6.32
CA SER A 13 -8.16 10.75 5.06
C SER A 13 -6.66 11.04 5.14
N LEU A 14 -6.17 11.60 6.25
CA LEU A 14 -4.74 11.85 6.45
C LEU A 14 -3.95 10.54 6.58
N LEU A 15 -4.44 9.57 7.34
CA LEU A 15 -3.83 8.25 7.46
C LEU A 15 -3.87 7.48 6.14
N SER A 16 -4.96 7.60 5.38
CA SER A 16 -5.05 6.98 4.05
C SER A 16 -4.05 7.61 3.07
N ALA A 17 -3.92 8.95 3.04
CA ALA A 17 -2.93 9.62 2.20
C ALA A 17 -1.49 9.22 2.60
N TRP A 18 -1.20 9.17 3.90
CA TRP A 18 0.09 8.72 4.42
C TRP A 18 0.38 7.26 4.06
N GLY A 19 -0.59 6.36 4.23
CA GLY A 19 -0.46 4.95 3.87
C GLY A 19 -0.21 4.73 2.39
N ILE A 20 -0.88 5.49 1.51
CA ILE A 20 -0.63 5.44 0.05
C ILE A 20 0.81 5.87 -0.25
N LEU A 21 1.28 6.96 0.36
CA LEU A 21 2.63 7.46 0.14
C LEU A 21 3.69 6.45 0.61
N MET A 22 3.50 5.85 1.79
CA MET A 22 4.42 4.84 2.32
C MET A 22 4.44 3.57 1.47
N LEU A 23 3.28 3.02 1.11
CA LEU A 23 3.18 1.80 0.29
C LEU A 23 3.73 2.00 -1.12
N THR A 24 3.53 3.19 -1.71
CA THR A 24 4.07 3.51 -3.05
C THR A 24 5.59 3.63 -3.04
N ILE A 25 6.18 4.29 -2.03
CA ILE A 25 7.64 4.34 -1.88
C ILE A 25 8.21 2.94 -1.64
N MET A 26 7.58 2.15 -0.76
CA MET A 26 8.04 0.79 -0.44
C MET A 26 7.97 -0.13 -1.67
N GLY A 27 6.89 -0.07 -2.46
CA GLY A 27 6.77 -0.86 -3.69
C GLY A 27 7.85 -0.52 -4.73
N ILE A 28 8.21 0.76 -4.88
CA ILE A 28 9.29 1.17 -5.79
C ILE A 28 10.65 0.64 -5.30
N LEU A 29 10.94 0.74 -4.00
CA LEU A 29 12.19 0.25 -3.42
C LEU A 29 12.33 -1.27 -3.50
N LEU A 30 11.22 -2.00 -3.33
CA LEU A 30 11.17 -3.45 -3.50
C LEU A 30 11.39 -3.86 -4.96
N TYR A 31 10.80 -3.14 -5.92
CA TYR A 31 11.04 -3.36 -7.35
C TYR A 31 12.50 -3.10 -7.75
N SER A 32 13.15 -2.14 -7.09
CA SER A 32 14.58 -1.88 -7.25
C SER A 32 15.50 -2.87 -6.53
N HIS A 33 14.95 -3.93 -5.90
CA HIS A 33 15.71 -4.95 -5.16
C HIS A 33 16.64 -4.34 -4.08
N ALA A 34 16.15 -3.36 -3.33
CA ALA A 34 16.95 -2.67 -2.33
C ALA A 34 17.40 -3.62 -1.20
N VAL A 35 18.70 -3.61 -0.90
CA VAL A 35 19.33 -4.47 0.14
C VAL A 35 18.75 -4.22 1.53
N THR A 36 18.20 -3.03 1.80
CA THR A 36 17.56 -2.68 3.07
C THR A 36 16.39 -3.60 3.43
N PHE A 37 15.71 -4.19 2.45
CA PHE A 37 14.59 -5.10 2.66
C PHE A 37 15.01 -6.59 2.71
N ALA A 38 16.31 -6.89 2.60
CA ALA A 38 16.79 -8.27 2.60
C ALA A 38 16.46 -9.02 3.91
N GLU A 39 16.52 -8.32 5.05
CA GLU A 39 16.13 -8.87 6.35
C GLU A 39 14.61 -8.98 6.48
N ASP A 40 13.86 -8.01 5.97
CA ASP A 40 12.40 -7.99 6.02
C ASP A 40 11.78 -9.14 5.21
N LEU A 41 12.39 -9.48 4.06
CA LEU A 41 11.99 -10.62 3.23
C LEU A 41 12.53 -11.97 3.72
N ASN A 42 13.25 -12.00 4.84
CA ASN A 42 13.84 -13.20 5.44
C ASN A 42 14.66 -14.00 4.42
N LEU A 43 15.47 -13.31 3.60
CA LEU A 43 16.26 -13.98 2.55
C LEU A 43 17.26 -14.99 3.12
N HIS A 44 17.65 -14.86 4.40
CA HIS A 44 18.52 -15.82 5.08
C HIS A 44 17.89 -17.22 5.23
N GLU A 45 16.55 -17.34 5.16
CA GLU A 45 15.85 -18.63 5.23
C GLU A 45 15.88 -19.40 3.89
N ILE A 46 16.42 -18.80 2.82
CA ILE A 46 16.56 -19.47 1.52
C ILE A 46 17.72 -20.48 1.63
N GLU A 47 17.38 -21.75 1.92
CA GLU A 47 18.33 -22.87 1.84
C GLU A 47 18.79 -23.05 0.39
N SER A 48 19.96 -22.50 0.08
CA SER A 48 20.58 -22.60 -1.24
C SER A 48 22.04 -23.01 -1.09
N ASN A 49 22.44 -24.06 -1.81
CA ASN A 49 23.80 -24.59 -1.75
C ASN A 49 24.79 -23.75 -2.59
N SER A 50 24.28 -22.84 -3.43
CA SER A 50 25.08 -21.99 -4.30
C SER A 50 24.42 -20.63 -4.52
N ILE A 51 25.25 -19.59 -4.68
CA ILE A 51 24.81 -18.23 -5.02
C ILE A 51 23.98 -18.20 -6.32
N ARG A 52 24.24 -19.13 -7.25
CA ARG A 52 23.51 -19.23 -8.52
C ARG A 52 22.05 -19.65 -8.35
N GLU A 53 21.72 -20.37 -7.29
CA GLU A 53 20.35 -20.78 -6.95
C GLU A 53 19.70 -19.76 -6.01
N PHE A 54 20.48 -19.13 -5.12
CA PHE A 54 20.01 -18.10 -4.21
C PHE A 54 19.43 -16.86 -4.91
N LEU A 55 20.13 -16.37 -5.94
CA LEU A 55 19.80 -15.10 -6.60
C LEU A 55 18.39 -15.06 -7.24
N PRO A 56 17.97 -16.07 -8.04
CA PRO A 56 16.63 -16.07 -8.60
C PRO A 56 15.53 -16.18 -7.53
N ASP A 57 15.74 -16.99 -6.49
CA ASP A 57 14.77 -17.15 -5.39
C ASP A 57 14.62 -15.85 -4.58
N ALA A 58 15.73 -15.15 -4.34
CA ALA A 58 15.71 -13.84 -3.70
C ALA A 58 14.93 -12.82 -4.53
N PHE A 59 15.18 -12.73 -5.84
CA PHE A 59 14.45 -11.83 -6.73
C PHE A 59 12.95 -12.15 -6.79
N GLN A 60 12.57 -13.43 -6.80
CA GLN A 60 11.17 -13.82 -6.76
C GLN A 60 10.46 -13.33 -5.49
N ARG A 61 11.15 -13.39 -4.33
CA ARG A 61 10.62 -12.87 -3.06
C ARG A 61 10.41 -11.35 -3.13
N TYR A 62 11.39 -10.60 -3.65
CA TYR A 62 11.28 -9.15 -3.87
C TYR A 62 10.10 -8.78 -4.76
N GLU A 63 9.95 -9.48 -5.89
CA GLU A 63 8.89 -9.21 -6.86
C GLU A 63 7.51 -9.54 -6.29
N SER A 64 7.39 -10.62 -5.51
CA SER A 64 6.15 -10.99 -4.83
C SER A 64 5.74 -9.95 -3.79
N ALA A 65 6.68 -9.48 -2.97
CA ALA A 65 6.43 -8.43 -1.99
C ALA A 65 6.07 -7.10 -2.65
N ALA A 66 6.76 -6.73 -3.74
CA ALA A 66 6.46 -5.54 -4.53
C ALA A 66 5.02 -5.57 -5.09
N HIS A 67 4.60 -6.71 -5.66
CA HIS A 67 3.24 -6.90 -6.16
C HIS A 67 2.19 -6.69 -5.08
N ASN A 68 2.37 -7.28 -3.90
CA ASN A 68 1.45 -7.12 -2.78
C ASN A 68 1.35 -5.65 -2.34
N CYS A 69 2.47 -4.93 -2.27
CA CYS A 69 2.48 -3.51 -1.95
C CYS A 69 1.75 -2.68 -3.01
N TRP A 70 1.90 -3.01 -4.30
CA TRP A 70 1.22 -2.31 -5.40
C TRP A 70 -0.30 -2.53 -5.37
N ILE A 71 -0.74 -3.77 -5.14
CA ILE A 71 -2.16 -4.09 -5.00
C ILE A 71 -2.74 -3.35 -3.79
N ALA A 72 -2.04 -3.35 -2.66
CA ALA A 72 -2.47 -2.62 -1.47
C ALA A 72 -2.59 -1.11 -1.75
N ALA A 73 -1.59 -0.50 -2.39
CA ALA A 73 -1.63 0.91 -2.77
C ALA A 73 -2.87 1.23 -3.66
N CYS A 74 -3.15 0.39 -4.65
CA CYS A 74 -4.34 0.51 -5.49
C CYS A 74 -5.65 0.43 -4.70
N LEU A 75 -5.76 -0.48 -3.73
CA LEU A 75 -6.94 -0.61 -2.86
C LEU A 75 -7.15 0.62 -1.97
N TYR A 76 -6.07 1.20 -1.44
CA TYR A 76 -6.15 2.43 -0.67
C TYR A 76 -6.59 3.62 -1.52
N ILE A 77 -6.08 3.75 -2.75
CA ILE A 77 -6.51 4.78 -3.71
C ILE A 77 -7.99 4.63 -4.06
N ALA A 78 -8.45 3.41 -4.35
CA ALA A 78 -9.85 3.13 -4.65
C ALA A 78 -10.78 3.48 -3.47
N THR A 79 -10.36 3.14 -2.24
CA THR A 79 -11.11 3.46 -1.02
C THR A 79 -11.19 4.98 -0.79
N LEU A 80 -10.08 5.71 -1.02
CA LEU A 80 -10.04 7.17 -0.94
C LEU A 80 -10.98 7.81 -1.98
N ALA A 81 -10.97 7.31 -3.21
CA ALA A 81 -11.85 7.77 -4.28
C ALA A 81 -13.32 7.55 -3.93
N PHE A 82 -13.67 6.37 -3.40
CA PHE A 82 -15.03 6.07 -2.94
C PHE A 82 -15.46 6.96 -1.77
N SER A 83 -14.58 7.18 -0.79
CA SER A 83 -14.83 8.08 0.33
C SER A 83 -15.05 9.53 -0.13
N MET A 84 -14.23 10.02 -1.06
CA MET A 84 -14.40 11.35 -1.68
C MET A 84 -15.72 11.46 -2.45
N HIS A 85 -16.10 10.43 -3.21
CA HIS A 85 -17.37 10.38 -3.92
C HIS A 85 -18.55 10.44 -2.93
N GLN A 86 -18.52 9.65 -1.86
CA GLN A 86 -19.53 9.71 -0.80
C GLN A 86 -19.57 11.08 -0.11
N TYR A 87 -18.42 11.70 0.12
CA TYR A 87 -18.33 13.03 0.72
C TYR A 87 -18.95 14.13 -0.18
N VAL A 88 -18.69 14.09 -1.48
CA VAL A 88 -19.28 15.05 -2.44
C VAL A 88 -20.79 14.87 -2.54
N THR A 89 -21.28 13.64 -2.72
CA THR A 89 -22.71 13.34 -2.80
C THR A 89 -23.44 13.74 -1.51
N ASN A 90 -22.85 13.45 -0.34
CA ASN A 90 -23.43 13.86 0.93
C ASN A 90 -23.46 15.39 1.10
N ARG A 91 -22.42 16.11 0.63
CA ARG A 91 -22.47 17.59 0.59
C ARG A 91 -23.58 18.10 -0.31
N ARG A 92 -23.78 17.51 -1.50
CA ARG A 92 -24.87 17.89 -2.43
C ARG A 92 -26.25 17.75 -1.78
N ILE A 93 -26.51 16.65 -1.08
CA ILE A 93 -27.78 16.42 -0.37
C ILE A 93 -27.97 17.42 0.79
N GLN A 94 -26.91 17.75 1.53
CA GLN A 94 -27.00 18.72 2.64
C GLN A 94 -27.24 20.17 2.19
N TYR A 95 -26.75 20.57 1.01
CA TYR A 95 -26.94 21.93 0.47
C TYR A 95 -28.20 22.09 -0.39
N GLY A 96 -29.02 21.04 -0.55
CA GLY A 96 -30.40 21.12 -1.03
C GLY A 96 -30.58 21.76 -2.41
N LEU A 97 -30.42 20.95 -3.46
CA LEU A 97 -31.05 21.16 -4.76
C LEU A 97 -31.82 19.89 -5.12
#